data_AF-A0AAV9HUI6-F1
#
_entry.id   AF-A0AAV9HUI6-F1
#
_cell.length_a   1.000
_cell.length_b   1.000
_cell.length_c   1.000
_cell.angle_alpha   90.00
_cell.angle_beta   90.00
_cell.angle_gamma   90.00
#
_symmetry.space_group_name_H-M   'P 1'
#
loop_
_entity.id
_entity.type
_entity.pdbx_description
1 polymer ?
#
loop_
_entity_poly.entity_id
_entity_poly.type
_entity_poly.pdbx_seq_one_letter_code
_entity_poly.pdbx_strand_id
1 'polypeptide(L)'
;MAGWEHESTAAGITAVGGGILADNHLAELQMFRCDSPERFHPEALAKYLRPVMDVSQLVFFHCDLAPVNIIVDASTKSIGIIDWELAGYVPKTWVRTTLSQSAAFVLETVESARMWEYARLLIRKLEQLGFQNATKEYYALKQQERERWRESRREALELAGQVIKVAMSKILAVFGATGQQGGGLITHVLNDPELSESYKIRAITRDVKSGKAKQLAEKVEVVQGDISDRSSLETALTGAHTVFIMTAPAFGPDGFETEYNSAKTMADVAVERGVQYIIFSTLPPVKEISGGKYTKVSAFDAKAAAEKYIRTLPVRSAFYCPGSFMENFQNPWATLRRKGADGSWIFARHDSPQTPFPFIAVVADTGKFVGAILADPDKYEGKRFDAASEIYTWEEACAIMSRVIGHKIVYEQASVEEYRSTLPPLAADGFIEVFSYFQDFGYFGPDMEKSVAWAKENARGKLTTLEEYLRANPIKFE
;
A
#
# COMPACT_ATOMS: atom_id res chain seq x y z
N MET A 1 -14.06 -67.97 -33.13
CA MET A 1 -14.20 -67.62 -31.70
C MET A 1 -13.70 -66.19 -31.53
N ALA A 2 -14.51 -65.17 -31.25
CA ALA A 2 -15.95 -65.02 -31.00
C ALA A 2 -16.37 -63.74 -31.75
N GLY A 3 -17.44 -63.68 -32.55
CA GLY A 3 -18.80 -64.10 -32.25
C GLY A 3 -19.65 -62.84 -32.03
N TRP A 4 -19.97 -62.13 -33.12
CA TRP A 4 -21.01 -61.08 -33.14
C TRP A 4 -21.87 -61.34 -34.38
N GLU A 5 -22.58 -62.46 -34.35
CA GLU A 5 -23.85 -62.57 -35.07
C GLU A 5 -24.87 -61.83 -34.20
N HIS A 6 -25.41 -60.73 -34.72
CA HIS A 6 -26.68 -60.23 -34.24
C HIS A 6 -27.67 -60.33 -35.39
N GLU A 7 -28.52 -61.34 -35.28
CA GLU A 7 -29.75 -61.46 -36.04
C GLU A 7 -30.56 -60.16 -35.88
N SER A 8 -30.80 -59.54 -37.02
CA SER A 8 -31.71 -58.41 -37.19
C SER A 8 -33.15 -58.89 -36.96
N THR A 9 -33.65 -58.74 -35.74
CA THR A 9 -35.10 -58.69 -35.47
C THR A 9 -35.40 -57.75 -34.29
N ALA A 10 -35.11 -56.46 -34.43
CA ALA A 10 -35.78 -55.35 -33.76
C ALA A 10 -35.21 -54.03 -34.29
N ALA A 11 -36.06 -53.05 -34.60
CA ALA A 11 -35.64 -51.71 -34.96
C ALA A 11 -34.83 -51.08 -33.81
N GLY A 12 -33.50 -51.06 -33.92
CA GLY A 12 -32.58 -50.51 -32.92
C GLY A 12 -31.60 -49.56 -33.58
N ILE A 13 -31.62 -48.29 -33.15
CA ILE A 13 -30.67 -47.26 -33.58
C ILE A 13 -29.30 -47.57 -32.93
N THR A 14 -28.25 -47.69 -33.74
CA THR A 14 -26.87 -47.92 -33.28
C THR A 14 -26.09 -46.61 -33.32
N ALA A 15 -25.52 -46.19 -32.18
CA ALA A 15 -24.63 -45.03 -32.08
C ALA A 15 -23.15 -45.49 -32.09
N VAL A 16 -22.27 -44.74 -32.77
CA VAL A 16 -20.82 -44.99 -32.80
C VAL A 16 -20.13 -43.91 -31.98
N GLY A 17 -19.44 -44.31 -30.90
CA GLY A 17 -18.66 -43.42 -30.05
C GLY A 17 -19.13 -43.43 -28.59
N GLY A 18 -18.57 -44.34 -27.79
CA GLY A 18 -18.84 -44.44 -26.35
C GLY A 18 -18.23 -43.30 -25.53
N GLY A 19 -18.75 -42.09 -25.69
CA GLY A 19 -18.51 -40.93 -24.84
C GLY A 19 -19.83 -40.40 -24.29
N ILE A 20 -19.80 -39.83 -23.08
CA ILE A 20 -20.96 -39.29 -22.33
C ILE A 20 -21.87 -38.47 -23.26
N LEU A 21 -23.17 -38.83 -23.31
CA LEU A 21 -24.23 -38.07 -23.97
C LEU A 21 -24.17 -36.63 -23.47
N ALA A 22 -23.81 -35.69 -24.33
CA ALA A 22 -23.53 -34.36 -23.88
C ALA A 22 -24.85 -33.57 -23.75
N ASP A 23 -25.21 -33.28 -22.51
CA ASP A 23 -26.22 -32.31 -22.09
C ASP A 23 -25.86 -30.85 -22.46
N ASN A 24 -25.07 -30.66 -23.52
CA ASN A 24 -24.34 -29.43 -23.87
C ASN A 24 -25.24 -28.30 -24.37
N HIS A 25 -26.43 -28.58 -24.90
CA HIS A 25 -27.30 -27.52 -25.43
C HIS A 25 -28.14 -26.79 -24.38
N LEU A 26 -28.42 -27.44 -23.25
CA LEU A 26 -28.94 -26.73 -22.08
C LEU A 26 -27.83 -25.90 -21.41
N ALA A 27 -26.57 -26.29 -21.63
CA ALA A 27 -25.36 -25.70 -21.11
C ALA A 27 -24.59 -24.81 -22.11
N GLU A 28 -25.23 -24.30 -23.17
CA GLU A 28 -24.65 -23.24 -24.04
C GLU A 28 -24.60 -21.87 -23.31
N LEU A 29 -24.40 -21.93 -22.00
CA LEU A 29 -23.99 -20.87 -21.11
C LEU A 29 -22.46 -20.82 -21.14
N GLN A 30 -21.90 -20.26 -22.23
CA GLN A 30 -20.48 -19.90 -22.33
C GLN A 30 -19.99 -19.00 -21.17
N MET A 31 -20.89 -18.55 -20.29
CA MET A 31 -20.64 -17.72 -19.11
C MET A 31 -20.28 -18.51 -17.84
N PHE A 32 -20.36 -19.84 -17.85
CA PHE A 32 -20.04 -20.68 -16.69
C PHE A 32 -18.97 -21.75 -16.99
N ARG A 33 -17.76 -21.32 -17.36
CA ARG A 33 -16.58 -22.21 -17.22
C ARG A 33 -16.33 -22.47 -15.73
N CYS A 34 -16.82 -23.60 -15.23
CA CYS A 34 -16.46 -24.13 -13.92
C CYS A 34 -16.48 -25.66 -14.02
N ASP A 35 -15.34 -26.29 -13.70
CA ASP A 35 -14.94 -27.64 -14.10
C ASP A 35 -15.63 -28.80 -13.33
N SER A 36 -16.91 -28.67 -12.97
CA SER A 36 -17.62 -29.69 -12.18
C SER A 36 -18.32 -30.73 -13.07
N PRO A 37 -17.99 -32.03 -12.94
CA PRO A 37 -18.62 -33.12 -13.71
C PRO A 37 -20.13 -33.33 -13.44
N GLU A 38 -20.66 -32.80 -12.33
CA GLU A 38 -22.02 -33.08 -11.84
C GLU A 38 -23.12 -32.26 -12.55
N ARG A 39 -22.76 -31.30 -13.40
CA ARG A 39 -23.73 -30.40 -14.08
C ARG A 39 -24.47 -31.03 -15.26
N PHE A 40 -23.93 -32.12 -15.81
CA PHE A 40 -24.52 -32.88 -16.92
C PHE A 40 -25.38 -34.05 -16.42
N HIS A 41 -25.91 -33.94 -15.20
CA HIS A 41 -26.83 -34.94 -14.65
C HIS A 41 -28.28 -34.46 -14.86
N PRO A 42 -29.22 -35.34 -15.28
CA PRO A 42 -30.63 -34.99 -15.47
C PRO A 42 -31.26 -34.27 -14.27
N GLU A 43 -30.83 -34.61 -13.05
CA GLU A 43 -31.28 -33.98 -11.81
C GLU A 43 -30.84 -32.52 -11.67
N ALA A 44 -29.60 -32.21 -12.06
CA ALA A 44 -29.05 -30.85 -12.04
C ALA A 44 -29.74 -29.96 -13.09
N LEU A 45 -29.94 -30.50 -14.30
CA LEU A 45 -30.69 -29.84 -15.36
C LEU A 45 -32.16 -29.61 -14.98
N ALA A 46 -32.81 -30.63 -14.40
CA ALA A 46 -34.20 -30.52 -13.97
C ALA A 46 -34.36 -29.42 -12.90
N LYS A 47 -33.43 -29.32 -11.94
CA LYS A 47 -33.44 -28.25 -10.92
C LYS A 47 -33.32 -26.85 -11.55
N TYR A 48 -32.45 -26.71 -12.55
CA TYR A 48 -32.19 -25.44 -13.21
C TYR A 48 -33.35 -24.98 -14.11
N LEU A 49 -33.99 -25.91 -14.82
CA LEU A 49 -35.02 -25.60 -15.81
C LEU A 49 -36.45 -25.58 -15.23
N ARG A 50 -36.67 -26.17 -14.06
CA ARG A 50 -37.96 -26.18 -13.36
C ARG A 50 -38.65 -24.80 -13.27
N PRO A 51 -37.95 -23.66 -13.11
CA PRO A 51 -38.58 -22.35 -13.08
C PRO A 51 -39.18 -21.89 -14.43
N VAL A 52 -38.75 -22.47 -15.55
CA VAL A 52 -39.10 -22.00 -16.90
C VAL A 52 -39.75 -23.06 -17.79
N MET A 53 -39.65 -24.34 -17.45
CA MET A 53 -40.28 -25.42 -18.20
C MET A 53 -40.63 -26.61 -17.30
N ASP A 54 -41.61 -27.40 -17.74
CA ASP A 54 -41.98 -28.65 -17.10
C ASP A 54 -40.90 -29.72 -17.30
N VAL A 55 -40.33 -30.18 -16.20
CA VAL A 55 -39.25 -31.19 -16.14
C VAL A 55 -39.77 -32.55 -15.65
N SER A 56 -41.08 -32.74 -15.52
CA SER A 56 -41.69 -34.00 -15.10
C SER A 56 -41.52 -35.12 -16.14
N GLN A 57 -41.35 -34.76 -17.41
CA GLN A 57 -41.13 -35.68 -18.51
C GLN A 57 -39.86 -35.32 -19.28
N LEU A 58 -38.88 -36.23 -19.24
CA LEU A 58 -37.67 -36.17 -20.06
C LEU A 58 -37.81 -37.08 -21.29
N VAL A 59 -37.35 -36.60 -22.42
CA VAL A 59 -37.32 -37.33 -23.70
C VAL A 59 -35.90 -37.32 -24.24
N PHE A 60 -35.51 -38.43 -24.86
CA PHE A 60 -34.24 -38.48 -25.57
C PHE A 60 -34.37 -37.70 -26.88
N PHE A 61 -33.53 -36.67 -27.06
CA PHE A 61 -33.60 -35.77 -28.21
C PHE A 61 -32.20 -35.38 -28.68
N HIS A 62 -32.05 -35.24 -29.99
CA HIS A 62 -30.83 -34.73 -30.61
C HIS A 62 -30.97 -33.21 -30.75
N CYS A 63 -30.27 -32.46 -29.90
CA CYS A 63 -30.45 -31.02 -29.76
C CYS A 63 -29.96 -30.21 -30.96
N ASP A 64 -29.19 -30.85 -31.84
CA ASP A 64 -28.77 -30.31 -33.12
C ASP A 64 -29.14 -31.23 -34.31
N LEU A 65 -30.41 -31.65 -34.39
CA LEU A 65 -30.87 -32.45 -35.53
C LEU A 65 -31.20 -31.56 -36.74
N ALA A 66 -30.24 -30.75 -37.16
CA ALA A 66 -30.35 -29.94 -38.36
C ALA A 66 -30.32 -30.83 -39.63
N PRO A 67 -30.85 -30.35 -40.78
CA PRO A 67 -30.79 -31.11 -42.04
C PRO A 67 -29.37 -31.46 -42.47
N VAL A 68 -28.38 -30.66 -42.08
CA VAL A 68 -26.95 -30.90 -42.33
C VAL A 68 -26.39 -32.09 -41.55
N ASN A 69 -27.05 -32.48 -40.45
CA ASN A 69 -26.66 -33.61 -39.60
C ASN A 69 -27.41 -34.90 -39.95
N ILE A 70 -28.20 -34.89 -41.03
CA ILE A 70 -28.94 -36.05 -41.55
C ILE A 70 -28.41 -36.40 -42.94
N ILE A 71 -27.85 -37.60 -43.07
CA ILE A 71 -27.40 -38.17 -44.34
C ILE A 71 -28.47 -39.13 -44.83
N VAL A 72 -28.89 -39.01 -46.08
CA VAL A 72 -29.88 -39.92 -46.70
C VAL A 72 -29.25 -40.60 -47.90
N ASP A 73 -29.15 -41.92 -47.87
CA ASP A 73 -28.83 -42.71 -49.06
C ASP A 73 -30.12 -42.97 -49.84
N ALA A 74 -30.28 -42.29 -50.97
CA ALA A 74 -31.47 -42.39 -51.81
C ALA A 74 -31.66 -43.79 -52.44
N SER A 75 -30.59 -44.58 -52.60
CA SER A 75 -30.63 -45.89 -53.25
C SER A 75 -31.16 -46.98 -52.31
N THR A 76 -30.73 -46.94 -51.05
CA THR A 76 -31.14 -47.89 -50.00
C THR A 76 -32.28 -47.35 -49.14
N LYS A 77 -32.62 -46.06 -49.28
CA LYS A 77 -33.49 -45.29 -48.39
C LYS A 77 -33.04 -45.32 -46.92
N SER A 78 -31.74 -45.55 -46.68
CA SER A 78 -31.20 -45.54 -45.33
C SER A 78 -30.88 -44.11 -44.88
N ILE A 79 -30.98 -43.87 -43.57
CA ILE A 79 -30.74 -42.57 -42.94
C ILE A 79 -29.61 -42.73 -41.92
N GLY A 80 -28.58 -41.90 -42.05
CA GLY A 80 -27.53 -41.71 -41.06
C GLY A 80 -27.74 -40.40 -40.31
N ILE A 81 -27.51 -40.40 -39.00
CA ILE A 81 -27.47 -39.21 -38.16
C ILE A 81 -26.03 -39.08 -37.65
N ILE A 82 -25.46 -37.88 -37.77
CA ILE A 82 -24.12 -37.53 -37.31
C ILE A 82 -24.21 -36.48 -36.19
N ASP A 83 -23.09 -36.19 -35.51
CA ASP A 83 -23.02 -35.22 -34.39
C ASP A 83 -23.75 -35.68 -33.10
N TRP A 84 -23.62 -36.97 -32.77
CA TRP A 84 -24.28 -37.60 -31.62
C TRP A 84 -23.87 -37.03 -30.26
N GLU A 85 -22.76 -36.29 -30.20
CA GLU A 85 -22.35 -35.55 -29.02
C GLU A 85 -23.38 -34.50 -28.59
N LEU A 86 -24.38 -34.17 -29.42
CA LEU A 86 -25.46 -33.21 -29.10
C LEU A 86 -26.80 -33.89 -28.77
N ALA A 87 -26.81 -35.22 -28.59
CA ALA A 87 -27.98 -35.97 -28.13
C ALA A 87 -27.99 -36.17 -26.61
N GLY A 88 -29.17 -36.11 -26.00
CA GLY A 88 -29.33 -36.26 -24.55
C GLY A 88 -30.79 -36.31 -24.08
N TYR A 89 -30.99 -36.49 -22.78
CA TYR A 89 -32.32 -36.43 -22.17
C TYR A 89 -32.68 -34.98 -21.82
N VAL A 90 -33.74 -34.47 -22.42
CA VAL A 90 -34.19 -33.08 -22.23
C VAL A 90 -35.66 -33.03 -21.84
N PRO A 91 -36.11 -31.97 -21.16
CA PRO A 91 -37.53 -31.75 -20.94
C PRO A 91 -38.30 -31.78 -22.27
N LYS A 92 -39.48 -32.37 -22.30
CA LYS A 92 -40.28 -32.42 -23.53
C LYS A 92 -40.51 -31.03 -24.15
N THR A 93 -40.67 -30.01 -23.31
CA THR A 93 -40.80 -28.60 -23.74
C THR A 93 -39.53 -28.04 -24.41
N TRP A 94 -38.35 -28.60 -24.12
CA TRP A 94 -37.08 -28.19 -24.72
C TRP A 94 -37.01 -28.48 -26.22
N VAL A 95 -37.59 -29.60 -26.66
CA VAL A 95 -37.56 -30.08 -28.06
C VAL A 95 -38.06 -29.02 -29.05
N ARG A 96 -39.14 -28.30 -28.72
CA ARG A 96 -39.64 -27.18 -29.54
C ARG A 96 -38.93 -25.86 -29.24
N THR A 97 -38.53 -25.66 -27.99
CA THR A 97 -37.87 -24.42 -27.53
C THR A 97 -36.52 -24.20 -28.23
N THR A 98 -35.68 -25.24 -28.34
CA THR A 98 -34.33 -25.16 -28.92
C THR A 98 -34.32 -24.74 -30.39
N LEU A 99 -35.37 -25.08 -31.15
CA LEU A 99 -35.52 -24.70 -32.56
C LEU A 99 -35.63 -23.18 -32.79
N SER A 100 -36.00 -22.44 -31.74
CA SER A 100 -36.05 -20.97 -31.76
C SER A 100 -34.78 -20.32 -31.19
N GLN A 101 -33.80 -21.13 -30.78
CA GLN A 101 -32.57 -20.70 -30.11
C GLN A 101 -31.33 -21.02 -30.95
N SER A 102 -31.29 -22.21 -31.56
CA SER A 102 -30.09 -22.68 -32.25
C SER A 102 -30.09 -22.24 -33.71
N ALA A 103 -28.99 -21.60 -34.11
CA ALA A 103 -28.70 -21.24 -35.49
C ALA A 103 -28.44 -22.48 -36.38
N ALA A 104 -28.22 -23.66 -35.79
CA ALA A 104 -27.96 -24.87 -36.55
C ALA A 104 -29.20 -25.33 -37.36
N PHE A 105 -30.41 -24.94 -36.94
CA PHE A 105 -31.64 -25.19 -37.71
C PHE A 105 -31.86 -24.20 -38.86
N VAL A 106 -30.92 -23.29 -39.09
CA VAL A 106 -30.91 -22.35 -40.21
C VAL A 106 -30.32 -23.03 -41.43
N LEU A 107 -31.07 -23.04 -42.53
CA LEU A 107 -30.55 -23.52 -43.81
C LEU A 107 -29.68 -22.44 -44.44
N GLU A 108 -28.45 -22.79 -44.84
CA GLU A 108 -27.65 -21.94 -45.73
C GLU A 108 -28.32 -21.91 -47.11
N THR A 109 -28.99 -20.81 -47.43
CA THR A 109 -29.63 -20.58 -48.73
C THR A 109 -29.25 -19.22 -49.29
N VAL A 110 -29.23 -19.09 -50.61
CA VAL A 110 -29.00 -17.81 -51.31
C VAL A 110 -30.15 -16.80 -51.11
N GLU A 111 -31.30 -17.27 -50.61
CA GLU A 111 -32.49 -16.46 -50.35
C GLU A 111 -32.69 -16.29 -48.84
N SER A 112 -32.26 -15.15 -48.31
CA SER A 112 -32.32 -14.81 -46.88
C SER A 112 -33.72 -15.01 -46.25
N ALA A 113 -34.80 -14.86 -47.03
CA ALA A 113 -36.17 -15.06 -46.57
C ALA A 113 -36.51 -16.52 -46.16
N ARG A 114 -35.77 -17.51 -46.68
CA ARG A 114 -36.02 -18.95 -46.50
C ARG A 114 -35.09 -19.61 -45.48
N MET A 115 -34.10 -18.89 -44.97
CA MET A 115 -33.11 -19.39 -44.00
C MET A 115 -33.75 -20.10 -42.78
N TRP A 116 -34.87 -19.58 -42.26
CA TRP A 116 -35.58 -20.15 -41.10
C TRP A 116 -36.76 -21.07 -41.45
N GLU A 117 -36.99 -21.37 -42.73
CA GLU A 117 -38.18 -22.10 -43.18
C GLU A 117 -38.25 -23.51 -42.58
N TYR A 118 -37.12 -24.21 -42.52
CA TYR A 118 -37.04 -25.54 -41.88
C TYR A 118 -37.42 -25.49 -40.40
N ALA A 119 -36.77 -24.62 -39.63
CA ALA A 119 -37.08 -24.43 -38.22
C ALA A 119 -38.57 -24.07 -38.00
N ARG A 120 -39.14 -23.17 -38.82
CA ARG A 120 -40.55 -22.77 -38.72
C ARG A 120 -41.51 -23.93 -38.99
N LEU A 121 -41.24 -24.74 -40.02
CA LEU A 121 -42.07 -25.91 -40.34
C LEU A 121 -42.02 -26.94 -39.22
N LEU A 122 -40.83 -27.22 -38.70
CA LEU A 122 -40.64 -28.16 -37.60
C LEU A 122 -41.31 -27.68 -36.30
N ILE A 123 -41.18 -26.39 -35.97
CA ILE A 123 -41.87 -25.76 -34.83
C ILE A 123 -43.39 -25.93 -34.94
N ARG A 124 -43.99 -25.65 -36.12
CA ARG A 124 -45.43 -25.83 -36.34
C ARG A 124 -45.85 -27.28 -36.20
N LYS A 125 -45.04 -28.22 -36.72
CA LYS A 125 -45.37 -29.64 -36.64
C LYS A 125 -45.31 -30.15 -35.21
N LEU A 126 -44.29 -29.77 -34.45
CA LEU A 126 -44.15 -30.11 -33.03
C LEU A 126 -45.28 -29.52 -32.19
N GLU A 127 -45.73 -28.30 -32.49
CA GLU A 127 -46.91 -27.71 -31.88
C GLU A 127 -48.17 -28.57 -32.09
N GLN A 128 -48.43 -29.01 -33.32
CA GLN A 128 -49.54 -29.92 -33.63
C GLN A 128 -49.45 -31.27 -32.90
N LEU A 129 -48.24 -31.72 -32.59
CA LEU A 129 -47.96 -32.94 -31.82
C LEU A 129 -48.00 -32.70 -30.30
N GLY A 130 -48.38 -31.50 -29.84
CA GLY A 130 -48.55 -31.17 -28.44
C GLY A 130 -47.24 -30.82 -27.70
N PHE A 131 -46.17 -30.48 -28.41
CA PHE A 131 -44.95 -29.98 -27.79
C PHE A 131 -45.10 -28.49 -27.42
N GLN A 132 -44.94 -28.21 -26.13
CA GLN A 132 -44.98 -26.86 -25.57
C GLN A 132 -43.73 -26.06 -25.94
N ASN A 133 -43.80 -24.73 -25.84
CA ASN A 133 -42.70 -23.81 -26.08
C ASN A 133 -42.46 -22.93 -24.86
N ALA A 134 -41.21 -22.80 -24.41
CA ALA A 134 -40.80 -21.96 -23.29
C ALA A 134 -39.77 -20.90 -23.70
N THR A 135 -39.76 -20.51 -24.98
CA THR A 135 -38.77 -19.58 -25.55
C THR A 135 -38.66 -18.27 -24.76
N LYS A 136 -39.79 -17.66 -24.36
CA LYS A 136 -39.78 -16.36 -23.68
C LYS A 136 -39.22 -16.48 -22.27
N GLU A 137 -39.68 -17.48 -21.54
CA GLU A 137 -39.31 -17.79 -20.16
C GLU A 137 -37.82 -18.15 -20.10
N TYR A 138 -37.35 -18.96 -21.04
CA TYR A 138 -35.94 -19.33 -21.18
C TYR A 138 -35.06 -18.11 -21.52
N TYR A 139 -35.50 -17.21 -22.41
CA TYR A 139 -34.76 -15.98 -22.70
C TYR A 139 -34.67 -15.05 -21.48
N ALA A 140 -35.75 -14.92 -20.71
CA ALA A 140 -35.77 -14.12 -19.48
C ALA A 140 -34.78 -14.67 -18.45
N LEU A 141 -34.74 -15.99 -18.26
CA LEU A 141 -33.75 -16.66 -17.40
C LEU A 141 -32.32 -16.38 -17.88
N LYS A 142 -32.03 -16.54 -19.19
CA LYS A 142 -30.70 -16.21 -19.75
C LYS A 142 -30.31 -14.74 -19.56
N GLN A 143 -31.26 -13.81 -19.61
CA GLN A 143 -30.98 -12.38 -19.36
C GLN A 143 -30.64 -12.13 -17.90
N GLN A 144 -31.42 -12.70 -16.98
CA GLN A 144 -31.18 -12.57 -15.55
C GLN A 144 -29.80 -13.13 -15.14
N GLU A 145 -29.40 -14.26 -15.71
CA GLU A 145 -28.07 -14.84 -15.43
C GLU A 145 -26.93 -14.04 -16.03
N ARG A 146 -27.14 -13.45 -17.21
CA ARG A 146 -26.18 -12.52 -17.81
C ARG A 146 -25.91 -11.33 -16.90
N GLU A 147 -26.94 -10.80 -16.27
CA GLU A 147 -26.83 -9.68 -15.33
C GLU A 147 -26.11 -10.10 -14.05
N ARG A 148 -26.50 -11.22 -13.43
CA ARG A 148 -25.81 -11.76 -12.25
C ARG A 148 -24.33 -11.99 -12.50
N TRP A 149 -23.98 -12.60 -13.64
CA TRP A 149 -22.58 -12.81 -14.02
C TRP A 149 -21.81 -11.51 -14.23
N ARG A 150 -22.43 -10.50 -14.87
CA ARG A 150 -21.81 -9.18 -15.07
C ARG A 150 -21.50 -8.51 -13.72
N GLU A 151 -22.43 -8.61 -12.78
CA GLU A 151 -22.25 -8.09 -11.42
C GLU A 151 -21.14 -8.82 -10.67
N SER A 152 -21.17 -10.16 -10.62
CA SER A 152 -20.10 -10.95 -9.99
C SER A 152 -18.73 -10.71 -10.64
N ARG A 153 -18.67 -10.53 -11.96
CA ARG A 153 -17.43 -10.21 -12.67
C ARG A 153 -16.92 -8.80 -12.32
N ARG A 154 -17.81 -7.82 -12.17
CA ARG A 154 -17.45 -6.45 -11.75
C ARG A 154 -16.84 -6.49 -10.35
N GLU A 155 -17.48 -7.16 -9.40
CA GLU A 155 -16.99 -7.33 -8.03
C GLU A 155 -15.63 -8.05 -8.01
N ALA A 156 -15.49 -9.13 -8.78
CA ALA A 156 -14.23 -9.86 -8.88
C ALA A 156 -13.09 -9.01 -9.48
N LEU A 157 -13.39 -8.17 -10.48
CA LEU A 157 -12.41 -7.24 -11.06
C LEU A 157 -12.02 -6.13 -10.09
N GLU A 158 -12.96 -5.63 -9.29
CA GLU A 158 -12.71 -4.62 -8.25
C GLU A 158 -11.83 -5.18 -7.13
N LEU A 159 -12.14 -6.39 -6.64
CA LEU A 159 -11.31 -7.11 -5.68
C LEU A 159 -9.92 -7.41 -6.24
N ALA A 160 -9.82 -7.86 -7.48
CA ALA A 160 -8.53 -8.08 -8.14
C ALA A 160 -7.73 -6.78 -8.27
N GLY A 161 -8.37 -5.66 -8.59
CA GLY A 161 -7.76 -4.34 -8.62
C GLY A 161 -7.21 -3.90 -7.27
N GLN A 162 -7.97 -4.13 -6.18
CA GLN A 162 -7.50 -3.86 -4.81
C GLN A 162 -6.31 -4.76 -4.43
N VAL A 163 -6.38 -6.06 -4.74
CA VAL A 163 -5.30 -7.02 -4.44
C VAL A 163 -4.02 -6.68 -5.19
N ILE A 164 -4.11 -6.32 -6.48
CA ILE A 164 -2.96 -5.88 -7.28
C ILE A 164 -2.37 -4.59 -6.71
N LYS A 165 -3.20 -3.60 -6.32
CA LYS A 165 -2.72 -2.38 -5.67
C LYS A 165 -1.98 -2.67 -4.35
N VAL A 166 -2.54 -3.55 -3.52
CA VAL A 166 -1.93 -4.02 -2.26
C VAL A 166 -0.64 -4.81 -2.49
N ALA A 167 -0.52 -5.53 -3.62
CA ALA A 167 0.70 -6.22 -4.01
C ALA A 167 1.77 -5.28 -4.58
N MET A 168 1.38 -4.12 -5.12
CA MET A 168 2.26 -3.12 -5.71
C MET A 168 2.72 -2.03 -4.71
N SER A 169 2.11 -1.94 -3.53
CA SER A 169 2.48 -0.96 -2.50
C SER A 169 3.88 -1.26 -1.96
N LYS A 170 4.76 -0.27 -2.00
CA LYS A 170 6.14 -0.34 -1.52
C LYS A 170 6.17 -0.46 0.00
N ILE A 171 7.05 -1.29 0.56
CA ILE A 171 7.23 -1.30 2.02
C ILE A 171 8.18 -0.15 2.41
N LEU A 172 7.68 0.76 3.26
CA LEU A 172 8.45 1.77 3.98
C LEU A 172 8.80 1.24 5.37
N ALA A 173 10.05 0.84 5.56
CA ALA A 173 10.59 0.45 6.86
C ALA A 173 11.03 1.69 7.64
N VAL A 174 10.56 1.85 8.89
CA VAL A 174 10.82 3.05 9.69
C VAL A 174 11.52 2.68 10.99
N PHE A 175 12.80 3.03 11.12
CA PHE A 175 13.50 2.99 12.40
C PHE A 175 13.07 4.14 13.31
N GLY A 176 13.11 3.92 14.62
CA GLY A 176 12.66 4.91 15.60
C GLY A 176 11.16 5.17 15.53
N ALA A 177 10.37 4.17 15.10
CA ALA A 177 8.93 4.28 14.86
C ALA A 177 8.13 4.72 16.11
N THR A 178 8.59 4.36 17.30
CA THR A 178 7.95 4.75 18.59
C THR A 178 8.45 6.10 19.12
N GLY A 179 9.42 6.72 18.45
CA GLY A 179 9.98 8.03 18.73
C GLY A 179 9.25 9.16 18.00
N GLN A 180 9.72 10.39 18.19
CA GLN A 180 9.05 11.58 17.68
C GLN A 180 9.11 11.69 16.14
N GLN A 181 10.29 11.51 15.54
CA GLN A 181 10.46 11.57 14.08
C GLN A 181 9.72 10.42 13.38
N GLY A 182 10.01 9.18 13.78
CA GLY A 182 9.41 7.99 13.16
C GLY A 182 7.89 7.94 13.34
N GLY A 183 7.37 8.25 14.54
CA GLY A 183 5.93 8.29 14.78
C GLY A 183 5.22 9.40 13.99
N GLY A 184 5.85 10.57 13.89
CA GLY A 184 5.35 11.68 13.06
C GLY A 184 5.33 11.34 11.57
N LEU A 185 6.39 10.70 11.07
CA LEU A 185 6.46 10.18 9.70
C LEU A 185 5.34 9.17 9.42
N ILE A 186 5.18 8.17 10.29
CA ILE A 186 4.16 7.13 10.14
C ILE A 186 2.76 7.75 10.08
N THR A 187 2.48 8.67 11.01
CA THR A 187 1.18 9.36 11.07
C THR A 187 0.92 10.15 9.79
N HIS A 188 1.92 10.84 9.26
CA HIS A 188 1.78 11.60 8.02
C HIS A 188 1.53 10.69 6.81
N VAL A 189 2.32 9.62 6.63
CA VAL A 189 2.17 8.70 5.49
C VAL A 189 0.80 8.03 5.48
N LEU A 190 0.28 7.64 6.66
CA LEU A 190 -1.06 7.05 6.75
C LEU A 190 -2.19 8.03 6.42
N ASN A 191 -1.99 9.33 6.69
CA ASN A 191 -3.01 10.35 6.47
C ASN A 191 -2.89 11.04 5.10
N ASP A 192 -1.78 10.83 4.38
CA ASP A 192 -1.61 11.38 3.04
C ASP A 192 -2.22 10.43 2.00
N PRO A 193 -3.14 10.90 1.14
CA PRO A 193 -3.89 10.03 0.22
C PRO A 193 -3.01 9.39 -0.86
N GLU A 194 -1.90 10.03 -1.24
CA GLU A 194 -0.98 9.49 -2.25
C GLU A 194 0.01 8.51 -1.61
N LEU A 195 0.57 8.88 -0.46
CA LEU A 195 1.57 8.05 0.21
C LEU A 195 0.96 6.81 0.84
N SER A 196 -0.26 6.89 1.38
CA SER A 196 -0.96 5.73 1.95
C SER A 196 -1.36 4.69 0.91
N GLU A 197 -1.59 5.10 -0.34
CA GLU A 197 -1.79 4.17 -1.47
C GLU A 197 -0.47 3.58 -1.99
N SER A 198 0.62 4.36 -1.93
CA SER A 198 1.93 3.98 -2.47
C SER A 198 2.78 3.15 -1.50
N TYR A 199 2.60 3.33 -0.19
CA TYR A 199 3.43 2.74 0.85
C TYR A 199 2.64 2.00 1.92
N LYS A 200 3.05 0.77 2.19
CA LYS A 200 2.76 0.07 3.45
C LYS A 200 3.88 0.35 4.43
N ILE A 201 3.51 0.56 5.69
CA ILE A 201 4.47 0.91 6.73
C ILE A 201 4.85 -0.35 7.52
N ARG A 202 6.16 -0.50 7.72
CA ARG A 202 6.73 -1.41 8.71
C ARG A 202 7.46 -0.60 9.78
N ALA A 203 6.88 -0.54 10.96
CA ALA A 203 7.44 0.11 12.12
C ALA A 203 8.48 -0.81 12.79
N ILE A 204 9.73 -0.36 12.85
CA ILE A 204 10.82 -1.11 13.48
C ILE A 204 11.05 -0.55 14.90
N THR A 205 10.99 -1.43 15.89
CA THR A 205 11.22 -1.10 17.31
C THR A 205 12.04 -2.19 18.00
N ARG A 206 12.82 -1.82 19.02
CA ARG A 206 13.53 -2.80 19.86
C ARG A 206 12.59 -3.64 20.71
N ASP A 207 11.51 -3.01 21.20
CA ASP A 207 10.51 -3.65 22.05
C ASP A 207 9.11 -3.54 21.44
N VAL A 208 8.65 -4.65 20.85
CA VAL A 208 7.31 -4.79 20.26
C VAL A 208 6.21 -4.90 21.32
N LYS A 209 6.55 -5.14 22.59
CA LYS A 209 5.60 -5.27 23.70
C LYS A 209 5.32 -3.95 24.41
N SER A 210 6.10 -2.91 24.14
CA SER A 210 5.91 -1.57 24.69
C SER A 210 4.52 -1.01 24.34
N GLY A 211 3.97 -0.14 25.20
CA GLY A 211 2.63 0.45 25.00
C GLY A 211 2.49 1.18 23.65
N LYS A 212 3.53 1.94 23.26
CA LYS A 212 3.56 2.63 21.96
C LYS A 212 3.61 1.66 20.77
N ALA A 213 4.37 0.55 20.89
CA ALA A 213 4.43 -0.46 19.83
C ALA A 213 3.08 -1.15 19.64
N LYS A 214 2.37 -1.47 20.73
CA LYS A 214 1.01 -2.03 20.67
C LYS A 214 0.02 -1.11 19.98
N GLN A 215 0.06 0.19 20.28
CA GLN A 215 -0.78 1.19 19.60
C GLN A 215 -0.46 1.32 18.10
N LEU A 216 0.82 1.18 17.72
CA LEU A 216 1.22 1.17 16.31
C LEU A 216 0.75 -0.12 15.60
N ALA A 217 0.77 -1.26 16.28
CA ALA A 217 0.36 -2.55 15.71
C ALA A 217 -1.13 -2.60 15.32
N GLU A 218 -1.95 -1.70 15.85
CA GLU A 218 -3.35 -1.53 15.43
C GLU A 218 -3.48 -0.91 14.02
N LYS A 219 -2.42 -0.28 13.50
CA LYS A 219 -2.46 0.52 12.27
C LYS A 219 -1.49 0.04 11.19
N VAL A 220 -0.33 -0.49 11.60
CA VAL A 220 0.78 -0.84 10.72
C VAL A 220 1.46 -2.13 11.17
N GLU A 221 2.24 -2.74 10.29
CA GLU A 221 3.10 -3.86 10.68
C GLU A 221 4.16 -3.37 11.67
N VAL A 222 4.33 -4.07 12.79
CA VAL A 222 5.36 -3.78 13.79
C VAL A 222 6.29 -4.98 13.90
N VAL A 223 7.58 -4.75 13.68
CA VAL A 223 8.62 -5.79 13.75
C VAL A 223 9.69 -5.43 14.76
N GLN A 224 10.31 -6.44 15.33
CA GLN A 224 11.49 -6.25 16.16
C GLN A 224 12.70 -5.94 15.29
N GLY A 225 13.48 -4.94 15.69
CA GLY A 225 14.81 -4.67 15.14
C GLY A 225 15.67 -3.98 16.20
N ASP A 226 16.80 -4.62 16.52
CA ASP A 226 17.81 -4.12 17.44
C ASP A 226 19.13 -3.93 16.69
N ILE A 227 19.72 -2.75 16.85
CA ILE A 227 20.99 -2.40 16.20
C ILE A 227 22.14 -3.32 16.62
N SER A 228 22.07 -3.86 17.84
CA SER A 228 23.06 -4.80 18.38
C SER A 228 22.86 -6.23 17.86
N ASP A 229 21.73 -6.52 17.21
CA ASP A 229 21.40 -7.82 16.62
C ASP A 229 21.19 -7.67 15.11
N ARG A 230 22.25 -7.91 14.34
CA ARG A 230 22.22 -7.85 12.88
C ARG A 230 21.13 -8.74 12.27
N SER A 231 20.89 -9.93 12.81
CA SER A 231 19.87 -10.85 12.28
C SER A 231 18.46 -10.27 12.41
N SER A 232 18.21 -9.51 13.48
CA SER A 232 16.94 -8.80 13.64
C SER A 232 16.76 -7.70 12.58
N LEU A 233 17.84 -6.99 12.20
CA LEU A 233 17.81 -5.97 11.15
C LEU A 233 17.55 -6.58 9.77
N GLU A 234 18.21 -7.70 9.45
CA GLU A 234 18.00 -8.43 8.20
C GLU A 234 16.54 -8.89 8.05
N THR A 235 15.97 -9.41 9.14
CA THR A 235 14.56 -9.81 9.20
C THR A 235 13.65 -8.60 9.01
N ALA A 236 13.89 -7.52 9.75
CA ALA A 236 13.07 -6.31 9.70
C ALA A 236 13.06 -5.65 8.30
N LEU A 237 14.18 -5.72 7.58
CA LEU A 237 14.35 -5.09 6.27
C LEU A 237 14.01 -6.01 5.08
N THR A 238 13.58 -7.25 5.34
CA THR A 238 13.21 -8.19 4.27
C THR A 238 12.03 -7.66 3.45
N GLY A 239 12.24 -7.45 2.14
CA GLY A 239 11.23 -6.93 1.21
C GLY A 239 10.95 -5.43 1.35
N ALA A 240 11.71 -4.71 2.19
CA ALA A 240 11.59 -3.25 2.28
C ALA A 240 12.03 -2.59 0.97
N HIS A 241 11.22 -1.68 0.43
CA HIS A 241 11.59 -0.89 -0.75
C HIS A 241 12.33 0.38 -0.32
N THR A 242 11.80 1.10 0.67
CA THR A 242 12.39 2.33 1.21
C THR A 242 12.60 2.16 2.70
N VAL A 243 13.70 2.70 3.22
CA VAL A 243 13.97 2.73 4.66
C VAL A 243 14.19 4.17 5.14
N PHE A 244 13.54 4.54 6.24
CA PHE A 244 13.86 5.72 7.02
C PHE A 244 14.75 5.31 8.20
N ILE A 245 15.99 5.79 8.19
CA ILE A 245 17.01 5.50 9.21
C ILE A 245 17.18 6.71 10.12
N MET A 246 17.08 6.47 11.42
CA MET A 246 17.45 7.43 12.46
C MET A 246 18.25 6.71 13.54
N THR A 247 19.32 7.33 14.00
CA THR A 247 20.08 6.92 15.18
C THR A 247 19.76 7.78 16.40
N ALA A 248 19.88 7.18 17.58
CA ALA A 248 19.87 7.91 18.84
C ALA A 248 21.29 8.43 19.15
N PRO A 249 21.43 9.63 19.74
CA PRO A 249 22.73 10.17 20.10
C PRO A 249 23.40 9.32 21.16
N ALA A 250 24.71 9.08 20.99
CA ALA A 250 25.56 8.47 22.00
C ALA A 250 26.53 9.51 22.58
N PHE A 251 26.66 9.53 23.90
CA PHE A 251 27.50 10.48 24.64
C PHE A 251 28.70 9.77 25.28
N GLY A 252 29.75 10.53 25.57
CA GLY A 252 31.00 10.03 26.13
C GLY A 252 32.09 9.77 25.08
N PRO A 253 33.23 9.18 25.49
CA PRO A 253 34.43 9.06 24.66
C PRO A 253 34.21 8.35 23.31
N ASP A 254 33.39 7.30 23.31
CA ASP A 254 33.10 6.48 22.12
C ASP A 254 31.77 6.89 21.45
N GLY A 255 31.21 8.05 21.81
CA GLY A 255 29.90 8.49 21.34
C GLY A 255 29.82 8.63 19.82
N PHE A 256 30.88 9.17 19.21
CA PHE A 256 30.98 9.28 17.75
C PHE A 256 30.93 7.90 17.08
N GLU A 257 31.83 7.00 17.48
CA GLU A 257 31.95 5.66 16.89
C GLU A 257 30.70 4.83 17.10
N THR A 258 30.10 4.90 18.28
CA THR A 258 28.87 4.15 18.61
C THR A 258 27.72 4.54 17.67
N GLU A 259 27.50 5.85 17.49
CA GLU A 259 26.41 6.34 16.67
C GLU A 259 26.68 6.18 15.16
N TYR A 260 27.92 6.45 14.73
CA TYR A 260 28.33 6.23 13.34
C TYR A 260 28.18 4.76 12.93
N ASN A 261 28.70 3.82 13.75
CA ASN A 261 28.61 2.39 13.46
C ASN A 261 27.16 1.89 13.48
N SER A 262 26.30 2.49 14.29
CA SER A 262 24.85 2.20 14.26
C SER A 262 24.23 2.59 12.92
N ALA A 263 24.48 3.81 12.44
CA ALA A 263 23.96 4.26 11.14
C ALA A 263 24.53 3.43 9.99
N LYS A 264 25.85 3.18 10.02
CA LYS A 264 26.55 2.34 9.05
C LYS A 264 25.94 0.95 8.95
N THR A 265 25.75 0.28 10.08
CA THR A 265 25.20 -1.09 10.12
C THR A 265 23.79 -1.15 9.54
N MET A 266 22.91 -0.20 9.89
CA MET A 266 21.56 -0.15 9.30
C MET A 266 21.57 0.07 7.79
N ALA A 267 22.45 0.95 7.31
CA ALA A 267 22.58 1.23 5.89
C ALA A 267 23.14 0.02 5.11
N ASP A 268 24.18 -0.64 5.64
CA ASP A 268 24.77 -1.84 5.03
C ASP A 268 23.74 -2.97 4.92
N VAL A 269 23.02 -3.26 6.00
CA VAL A 269 21.97 -4.29 5.98
C VAL A 269 20.84 -3.92 5.02
N ALA A 270 20.46 -2.64 4.92
CA ALA A 270 19.47 -2.19 3.95
C ALA A 270 19.90 -2.48 2.51
N VAL A 271 21.16 -2.15 2.15
CA VAL A 271 21.72 -2.46 0.83
C VAL A 271 21.76 -3.97 0.57
N GLU A 272 22.23 -4.75 1.55
CA GLU A 272 22.30 -6.22 1.45
C GLU A 272 20.93 -6.89 1.29
N ARG A 273 19.86 -6.28 1.84
CA ARG A 273 18.47 -6.75 1.69
C ARG A 273 17.79 -6.21 0.42
N GLY A 274 18.51 -5.46 -0.42
CA GLY A 274 17.98 -4.96 -1.70
C GLY A 274 17.02 -3.78 -1.55
N VAL A 275 17.13 -3.00 -0.48
CA VAL A 275 16.39 -1.73 -0.35
C VAL A 275 16.76 -0.81 -1.51
N GLN A 276 15.76 -0.17 -2.10
CA GLN A 276 15.92 0.67 -3.30
C GLN A 276 16.17 2.15 -2.97
N TYR A 277 15.80 2.59 -1.77
CA TYR A 277 15.95 3.99 -1.35
C TYR A 277 16.19 4.14 0.16
N ILE A 278 17.20 4.91 0.55
CA ILE A 278 17.49 5.25 1.95
C ILE A 278 17.17 6.73 2.20
N ILE A 279 16.36 7.00 3.22
CA ILE A 279 16.18 8.34 3.78
C ILE A 279 16.85 8.36 5.15
N PHE A 280 17.88 9.18 5.32
CA PHE A 280 18.64 9.23 6.58
C PHE A 280 18.42 10.55 7.34
N SER A 281 18.14 10.43 8.64
CA SER A 281 18.05 11.53 9.58
C SER A 281 19.46 11.95 10.03
N THR A 282 19.97 13.00 9.40
CA THR A 282 21.35 13.49 9.51
C THR A 282 21.42 14.76 10.37
N LEU A 283 22.65 15.26 10.61
CA LEU A 283 22.93 16.57 11.19
C LEU A 283 24.16 17.21 10.51
N PRO A 284 24.39 18.53 10.64
CA PRO A 284 25.52 19.22 10.03
C PRO A 284 26.90 18.75 10.55
N PRO A 285 27.95 18.74 9.71
CA PRO A 285 29.31 18.40 10.13
C PRO A 285 29.96 19.57 10.89
N VAL A 286 29.67 19.69 12.18
CA VAL A 286 30.13 20.80 13.04
C VAL A 286 31.64 20.99 13.02
N LYS A 287 32.42 19.92 13.12
CA LYS A 287 33.88 20.00 13.10
C LYS A 287 34.43 20.54 11.78
N GLU A 288 33.79 20.17 10.67
CA GLU A 288 34.20 20.61 9.33
C GLU A 288 33.84 22.08 9.09
N ILE A 289 32.58 22.46 9.37
CA ILE A 289 32.10 23.84 9.16
C ILE A 289 32.88 24.82 10.04
N SER A 290 33.19 24.42 11.28
CA SER A 290 33.94 25.26 12.21
C SER A 290 35.46 25.27 12.01
N GLY A 291 35.98 24.58 10.98
CA GLY A 291 37.43 24.48 10.75
C GLY A 291 38.19 23.82 11.90
N GLY A 292 37.54 22.92 12.64
CA GLY A 292 38.11 22.22 13.80
C GLY A 292 38.04 22.99 15.12
N LYS A 293 37.35 24.14 15.17
CA LYS A 293 37.18 24.92 16.43
C LYS A 293 36.34 24.16 17.47
N TYR A 294 35.28 23.48 17.03
CA TYR A 294 34.43 22.66 17.89
C TYR A 294 34.63 21.18 17.54
N THR A 295 34.95 20.37 18.54
CA THR A 295 35.41 18.98 18.34
C THR A 295 34.67 17.97 19.22
N LYS A 296 33.87 18.43 20.18
CA LYS A 296 33.16 17.59 21.14
C LYS A 296 31.68 17.40 20.79
N VAL A 297 31.23 17.91 19.65
CA VAL A 297 29.85 17.75 19.16
C VAL A 297 29.68 16.43 18.40
N SER A 298 29.99 15.32 19.09
CA SER A 298 30.11 13.98 18.49
C SER A 298 28.86 13.51 17.75
N ALA A 299 27.67 13.78 18.28
CA ALA A 299 26.41 13.32 17.68
C ALA A 299 26.12 13.97 16.31
N PHE A 300 26.50 15.25 16.14
CA PHE A 300 26.33 15.94 14.85
C PHE A 300 27.33 15.39 13.83
N ASP A 301 28.60 15.32 14.22
CA ASP A 301 29.68 14.85 13.35
C ASP A 301 29.50 13.38 12.95
N ALA A 302 29.02 12.52 13.86
CA ALA A 302 28.77 11.10 13.57
C ALA A 302 27.67 10.90 12.54
N LYS A 303 26.58 11.67 12.64
CA LYS A 303 25.49 11.65 11.66
C LYS A 303 25.97 12.20 10.31
N ALA A 304 26.71 13.31 10.30
CA ALA A 304 27.26 13.85 9.06
C ALA A 304 28.24 12.87 8.38
N ALA A 305 29.07 12.17 9.15
CA ALA A 305 29.95 11.12 8.65
C ALA A 305 29.17 9.92 8.11
N ALA A 306 28.09 9.51 8.77
CA ALA A 306 27.20 8.47 8.29
C ALA A 306 26.48 8.86 6.99
N GLU A 307 26.03 10.11 6.85
CA GLU A 307 25.50 10.63 5.59
C GLU A 307 26.55 10.54 4.47
N LYS A 308 27.78 11.00 4.70
CA LYS A 308 28.88 10.89 3.72
C LYS A 308 29.12 9.44 3.30
N TYR A 309 29.06 8.51 4.25
CA TYR A 309 29.17 7.09 3.97
C TYR A 309 28.00 6.58 3.11
N ILE A 310 26.74 6.86 3.50
CA ILE A 310 25.54 6.43 2.79
C ILE A 310 25.54 6.91 1.34
N ARG A 311 26.04 8.12 1.07
CA ARG A 311 26.20 8.66 -0.30
C ARG A 311 27.14 7.84 -1.18
N THR A 312 28.02 7.03 -0.61
CA THR A 312 28.96 6.16 -1.34
C THR A 312 28.39 4.78 -1.67
N LEU A 313 27.25 4.42 -1.05
CA LEU A 313 26.64 3.11 -1.23
C LEU A 313 25.93 3.00 -2.58
N PRO A 314 25.81 1.78 -3.14
CA PRO A 314 25.12 1.55 -4.41
C PRO A 314 23.58 1.54 -4.23
N VAL A 315 23.05 2.57 -3.57
CA VAL A 315 21.61 2.75 -3.31
C VAL A 315 21.28 4.23 -3.36
N ARG A 316 20.10 4.54 -3.91
CA ARG A 316 19.60 5.90 -3.99
C ARG A 316 19.32 6.42 -2.58
N SER A 317 19.68 7.67 -2.30
CA SER A 317 19.51 8.21 -0.96
C SER A 317 19.18 9.69 -0.94
N ALA A 318 18.44 10.11 0.08
CA ALA A 318 18.18 11.51 0.40
C ALA A 318 18.24 11.72 1.91
N PHE A 319 18.34 12.98 2.34
CA PHE A 319 18.71 13.31 3.70
C PHE A 319 17.73 14.29 4.32
N TYR A 320 17.34 14.00 5.56
CA TYR A 320 16.49 14.83 6.38
C TYR A 320 17.32 15.36 7.54
N CYS A 321 17.51 16.67 7.61
CA CYS A 321 18.34 17.34 8.61
C CYS A 321 17.44 18.24 9.46
N PRO A 322 16.82 17.72 10.53
CA PRO A 322 15.87 18.49 11.30
C PRO A 322 16.53 19.60 12.13
N GLY A 323 15.81 20.70 12.30
CA GLY A 323 16.17 21.79 13.20
C GLY A 323 15.97 21.44 14.68
N SER A 324 16.05 22.43 15.54
CA SER A 324 15.80 22.28 16.97
C SER A 324 14.33 21.94 17.24
N PHE A 325 14.07 20.84 17.94
CA PHE A 325 12.70 20.39 18.19
C PHE A 325 12.01 21.34 19.15
N MET A 326 10.82 21.81 18.80
CA MET A 326 9.98 22.60 19.71
C MET A 326 9.58 21.77 20.94
N GLU A 327 9.53 20.46 20.81
CA GLU A 327 9.32 19.51 21.91
C GLU A 327 10.39 19.61 23.00
N ASN A 328 11.58 20.12 22.70
CA ASN A 328 12.62 20.35 23.70
C ASN A 328 12.25 21.47 24.69
N PHE A 329 11.27 22.33 24.39
CA PHE A 329 10.70 23.27 25.37
C PHE A 329 9.96 22.57 26.52
N GLN A 330 9.74 21.26 26.46
CA GLN A 330 9.23 20.49 27.59
C GLN A 330 10.37 19.85 28.42
N ASN A 331 11.62 19.90 27.93
CA ASN A 331 12.77 19.30 28.60
C ASN A 331 13.51 20.34 29.48
N PRO A 332 13.62 20.11 30.80
CA PRO A 332 14.34 21.00 31.71
C PRO A 332 15.83 21.19 31.40
N TRP A 333 16.47 20.26 30.68
CA TRP A 333 17.90 20.37 30.32
C TRP A 333 18.16 21.21 29.07
N ALA A 334 17.13 21.42 28.23
CA ALA A 334 17.29 22.15 26.97
C ALA A 334 17.59 23.65 27.20
N THR A 335 17.11 24.19 28.32
CA THR A 335 17.29 25.57 28.74
C THR A 335 17.19 25.64 30.25
N LEU A 336 18.08 26.41 30.90
CA LEU A 336 17.88 26.77 32.30
C LEU A 336 16.57 27.51 32.46
N ARG A 337 15.80 27.16 33.49
CA ARG A 337 14.56 27.86 33.85
C ARG A 337 14.68 28.36 35.27
N ARG A 338 14.46 29.67 35.45
CA ARG A 338 14.38 30.28 36.78
C ARG A 338 13.26 31.29 36.84
N LYS A 339 12.71 31.50 38.04
CA LYS A 339 11.80 32.63 38.30
C LYS A 339 12.65 33.88 38.51
N GLY A 340 12.34 34.94 37.77
CA GLY A 340 12.87 36.27 37.98
C GLY A 340 12.27 36.91 39.23
N ALA A 341 12.95 37.93 39.76
CA ALA A 341 12.50 38.65 40.95
C ALA A 341 11.16 39.38 40.73
N ASP A 342 10.83 39.72 39.49
CA ASP A 342 9.55 40.34 39.07
C ASP A 342 8.45 39.31 38.78
N GLY A 343 8.69 38.03 39.05
CA GLY A 343 7.76 36.93 38.75
C GLY A 343 7.78 36.48 37.29
N SER A 344 8.68 37.00 36.45
CA SER A 344 8.91 36.49 35.09
C SER A 344 9.53 35.10 35.08
N TRP A 345 9.39 34.40 33.97
CA TRP A 345 10.15 33.18 33.70
C TRP A 345 11.36 33.52 32.84
N ILE A 346 12.53 33.08 33.27
CA ILE A 346 13.79 33.30 32.56
C ILE A 346 14.23 31.98 31.96
N PHE A 347 14.39 31.96 30.64
CA PHE A 347 15.17 30.96 29.92
C PHE A 347 16.62 31.42 29.88
N ALA A 348 17.57 30.54 30.16
CA ALA A 348 18.98 30.90 30.09
C ALA A 348 19.86 29.79 29.50
N ARG A 349 20.86 30.20 28.74
CA ARG A 349 22.04 29.42 28.31
C ARG A 349 23.20 30.38 28.05
N HIS A 350 24.37 29.86 27.69
CA HIS A 350 25.55 30.69 27.48
C HIS A 350 25.60 31.38 26.11
N ASP A 351 24.80 30.94 25.14
CA ASP A 351 24.73 31.58 23.82
C ASP A 351 23.89 32.87 23.84
N SER A 352 24.22 33.78 22.92
CA SER A 352 23.61 35.10 22.77
C SER A 352 22.09 35.00 22.56
N PRO A 353 21.29 35.95 23.09
CA PRO A 353 19.86 36.03 22.81
C PRO A 353 19.52 36.21 21.31
N GLN A 354 20.49 36.71 20.52
CA GLN A 354 20.37 36.90 19.07
C GLN A 354 20.77 35.66 18.26
N THR A 355 21.18 34.57 18.92
CA THR A 355 21.56 33.33 18.23
C THR A 355 20.36 32.79 17.45
N PRO A 356 20.49 32.55 16.12
CA PRO A 356 19.38 32.08 15.30
C PRO A 356 19.17 30.57 15.44
N PHE A 357 17.94 30.17 15.74
CA PHE A 357 17.50 28.79 15.90
C PHE A 357 16.44 28.41 14.86
N PRO A 358 16.71 27.44 13.97
CA PRO A 358 15.70 26.86 13.12
C PRO A 358 14.84 25.90 13.96
N PHE A 359 13.60 26.28 14.27
CA PHE A 359 12.70 25.43 15.06
C PHE A 359 11.82 24.55 14.18
N ILE A 360 11.55 23.32 14.65
CA ILE A 360 10.65 22.37 14.00
C ILE A 360 9.73 21.72 15.04
N ALA A 361 8.44 21.63 14.75
CA ALA A 361 7.53 20.76 15.51
C ALA A 361 7.72 19.33 15.01
N VAL A 362 8.71 18.62 15.55
CA VAL A 362 9.26 17.42 14.90
C VAL A 362 8.21 16.33 14.71
N VAL A 363 7.28 16.18 15.65
CA VAL A 363 6.19 15.18 15.55
C VAL A 363 5.20 15.55 14.44
N ALA A 364 4.90 16.84 14.27
CA ALA A 364 3.93 17.31 13.29
C ALA A 364 4.51 17.46 11.87
N ASP A 365 5.81 17.77 11.78
CA ASP A 365 6.43 18.26 10.53
C ASP A 365 7.42 17.27 9.90
N THR A 366 7.98 16.28 10.63
CA THR A 366 8.92 15.30 10.03
C THR A 366 8.32 14.65 8.78
N GLY A 367 7.06 14.22 8.88
CA GLY A 367 6.35 13.61 7.78
C GLY A 367 6.17 14.53 6.57
N LYS A 368 6.07 15.85 6.76
CA LYS A 368 5.89 16.80 5.65
C LYS A 368 7.17 16.94 4.82
N PHE A 369 8.35 16.87 5.44
CA PHE A 369 9.63 16.90 4.73
C PHE A 369 9.97 15.54 4.12
N VAL A 370 9.91 14.47 4.92
CA VAL A 370 10.22 13.12 4.44
C VAL A 370 9.17 12.63 3.42
N GLY A 371 7.91 13.01 3.59
CA GLY A 371 6.81 12.73 2.65
C GLY A 371 7.02 13.37 1.28
N ALA A 372 7.66 14.55 1.20
CA ALA A 372 8.05 15.13 -0.08
C ALA A 372 9.09 14.27 -0.82
N ILE A 373 10.06 13.72 -0.08
CA ILE A 373 11.05 12.77 -0.62
C ILE A 373 10.38 11.48 -1.09
N LEU A 374 9.43 10.95 -0.31
CA LEU A 374 8.70 9.73 -0.66
C LEU A 374 7.80 9.89 -1.90
N ALA A 375 7.19 11.06 -2.07
CA ALA A 375 6.33 11.37 -3.22
C ALA A 375 7.14 11.54 -4.52
N ASP A 376 8.33 12.13 -4.45
CA ASP A 376 9.18 12.38 -5.63
C ASP A 376 10.66 12.01 -5.37
N PRO A 377 10.96 10.70 -5.24
CA PRO A 377 12.30 10.23 -4.88
C PRO A 377 13.36 10.59 -5.92
N ASP A 378 12.97 10.76 -7.19
CA ASP A 378 13.85 11.14 -8.30
C ASP A 378 14.28 12.61 -8.20
N LYS A 379 13.34 13.50 -7.90
CA LYS A 379 13.65 14.93 -7.70
C LYS A 379 14.59 15.17 -6.53
N TYR A 380 14.51 14.35 -5.47
CA TYR A 380 15.22 14.60 -4.21
C TYR A 380 16.41 13.69 -3.95
N GLU A 381 16.75 12.80 -4.88
CA GLU A 381 17.97 11.99 -4.79
C GLU A 381 19.22 12.87 -4.58
N GLY A 382 20.03 12.49 -3.59
CA GLY A 382 21.22 13.18 -3.15
C GLY A 382 20.98 14.48 -2.38
N LYS A 383 19.73 14.97 -2.26
CA LYS A 383 19.44 16.25 -1.60
C LYS A 383 19.28 16.10 -0.10
N ARG A 384 19.53 17.20 0.63
CA ARG A 384 19.38 17.32 2.07
C ARG A 384 18.37 18.42 2.39
N PHE A 385 17.35 18.09 3.18
CA PHE A 385 16.37 19.05 3.68
C PHE A 385 16.82 19.59 5.04
N ASP A 386 17.24 20.85 5.08
CA ASP A 386 17.44 21.61 6.32
C ASP A 386 16.08 22.01 6.89
N ALA A 387 15.49 21.09 7.63
CA ALA A 387 14.07 21.06 7.92
C ALA A 387 13.74 21.87 9.17
N ALA A 388 13.10 23.01 8.98
CA ALA A 388 12.53 23.84 10.03
C ALA A 388 11.30 24.59 9.52
N SER A 389 10.38 24.94 10.42
CA SER A 389 9.24 25.78 10.07
C SER A 389 9.64 27.24 9.93
N GLU A 390 10.51 27.73 10.83
CA GLU A 390 11.06 29.08 10.76
C GLU A 390 12.34 29.20 11.59
N ILE A 391 13.14 30.23 11.31
CA ILE A 391 14.32 30.61 12.09
C ILE A 391 13.93 31.74 13.04
N TYR A 392 14.21 31.58 14.33
CA TYR A 392 13.94 32.59 15.35
C TYR A 392 15.19 32.84 16.20
N THR A 393 15.38 34.08 16.63
CA THR A 393 16.24 34.37 17.78
C THR A 393 15.57 33.93 19.08
N TRP A 394 16.33 33.82 20.17
CA TRP A 394 15.74 33.54 21.49
C TRP A 394 14.83 34.65 21.97
N GLU A 395 15.14 35.91 21.65
CA GLU A 395 14.30 37.06 22.00
C GLU A 395 12.93 36.96 21.31
N GLU A 396 12.91 36.63 20.02
CA GLU A 396 11.67 36.41 19.27
C GLU A 396 10.89 35.21 19.80
N ALA A 397 11.57 34.10 20.07
CA ALA A 397 10.94 32.90 20.62
C ALA A 397 10.30 33.19 22.00
N CYS A 398 11.01 33.88 22.90
CA CYS A 398 10.49 34.27 24.21
C CYS A 398 9.34 35.28 24.12
N ALA A 399 9.37 36.19 23.14
CA ALA A 399 8.27 37.11 22.89
C ALA A 399 7.00 36.36 22.44
N ILE A 400 7.14 35.36 21.55
CA ILE A 400 6.03 34.50 21.13
C ILE A 400 5.51 33.68 22.31
N MET A 401 6.40 33.05 23.09
CA MET A 401 6.03 32.32 24.29
C MET A 401 5.26 33.21 25.27
N SER A 402 5.74 34.43 25.52
CA SER A 402 5.10 35.38 26.42
C SER A 402 3.66 35.68 26.00
N ARG A 403 3.46 35.95 24.71
CA ARG A 403 2.16 36.24 24.13
C ARG A 403 1.19 35.05 24.22
N VAL A 404 1.67 33.83 23.99
CA VAL A 404 0.83 32.63 23.97
C VAL A 404 0.46 32.16 25.37
N ILE A 405 1.42 32.21 26.30
CA ILE A 405 1.30 31.64 27.64
C ILE A 405 0.66 32.65 28.61
N GLY A 406 0.78 33.96 28.35
CA GLY A 406 0.23 35.00 29.22
C GLY A 406 1.10 35.34 30.43
N HIS A 407 2.36 34.91 30.42
CA HIS A 407 3.38 35.27 31.42
C HIS A 407 4.55 35.95 30.74
N LYS A 408 5.21 36.89 31.43
CA LYS A 408 6.45 37.50 30.93
C LYS A 408 7.54 36.42 30.91
N ILE A 409 8.06 36.13 29.73
CA ILE A 409 9.13 35.17 29.48
C ILE A 409 10.26 35.90 28.78
N VAL A 410 11.46 35.82 29.33
CA VAL A 410 12.65 36.47 28.78
C VAL A 410 13.79 35.47 28.63
N TYR A 411 14.71 35.78 27.73
CA TYR A 411 15.97 35.05 27.62
C TYR A 411 17.09 35.87 28.25
N GLU A 412 17.89 35.22 29.10
CA GLU A 412 19.09 35.82 29.68
C GLU A 412 20.31 34.97 29.34
N GLN A 413 21.37 35.64 28.89
CA GLN A 413 22.64 34.96 28.66
C GLN A 413 23.33 34.66 30.00
N ALA A 414 23.50 33.39 30.29
CA ALA A 414 24.23 32.89 31.46
C ALA A 414 25.73 32.77 31.17
N SER A 415 26.54 32.63 32.22
CA SER A 415 27.94 32.20 32.03
C SER A 415 28.02 30.76 31.53
N VAL A 416 29.14 30.39 30.91
CA VAL A 416 29.41 29.00 30.49
C VAL A 416 29.39 28.08 31.71
N GLU A 417 29.95 28.53 32.84
CA GLU A 417 30.01 27.79 34.10
C GLU A 417 28.62 27.55 34.69
N GLU A 418 27.77 28.58 34.71
CA GLU A 418 26.40 28.47 35.20
C GLU A 418 25.60 27.49 34.35
N TYR A 419 25.64 27.61 33.02
CA TYR A 419 24.93 26.67 32.15
C TYR A 419 25.47 25.24 32.28
N ARG A 420 26.80 25.08 32.27
CA ARG A 420 27.49 23.79 32.46
C ARG A 420 27.06 23.08 33.73
N SER A 421 26.86 23.81 34.83
CA SER A 421 26.47 23.23 36.13
C SER A 421 25.13 22.48 36.09
N THR A 422 24.33 22.69 35.04
CA THR A 422 22.99 22.11 34.90
C THR A 422 22.91 20.98 33.89
N LEU A 423 24.02 20.73 33.20
CA LEU A 423 24.14 19.69 32.20
C LEU A 423 24.68 18.39 32.82
N PRO A 424 24.26 17.21 32.31
CA PRO A 424 24.88 15.95 32.68
C PRO A 424 26.39 15.97 32.38
N PRO A 425 27.26 15.54 33.31
CA PRO A 425 28.72 15.66 33.15
C PRO A 425 29.26 15.07 31.85
N LEU A 426 28.73 13.92 31.41
CA LEU A 426 29.15 13.23 30.20
C LEU A 426 28.75 13.92 28.89
N ALA A 427 27.79 14.85 28.94
CA ALA A 427 27.29 15.56 27.76
C ALA A 427 27.59 17.07 27.79
N ALA A 428 28.03 17.60 28.93
CA ALA A 428 28.16 19.03 29.18
C ALA A 428 29.03 19.73 28.11
N ASP A 429 30.21 19.19 27.83
CA ASP A 429 31.12 19.75 26.83
C ASP A 429 30.51 19.82 25.43
N GLY A 430 29.81 18.76 25.00
CA GLY A 430 29.16 18.72 23.69
C GLY A 430 28.04 19.75 23.58
N PHE A 431 27.26 19.94 24.66
CA PHE A 431 26.22 20.98 24.70
C PHE A 431 26.80 22.40 24.74
N ILE A 432 27.88 22.65 25.49
CA ILE A 432 28.55 23.95 25.46
C ILE A 432 29.04 24.26 24.04
N GLU A 433 29.77 23.33 23.42
CA GLU A 433 30.32 23.55 22.09
C GLU A 433 29.24 23.67 21.01
N VAL A 434 28.15 22.91 21.07
CA VAL A 434 27.11 22.97 20.03
C VAL A 434 26.37 24.30 20.00
N PHE A 435 26.04 24.89 21.16
CA PHE A 435 25.37 26.18 21.17
C PHE A 435 26.34 27.33 20.87
N SER A 436 27.62 27.21 21.24
CA SER A 436 28.65 28.13 20.75
C SER A 436 28.83 28.04 19.23
N TYR A 437 28.77 26.83 18.66
CA TYR A 437 28.79 26.63 17.21
C TYR A 437 27.60 27.29 16.53
N PHE A 438 26.38 27.14 17.06
CA PHE A 438 25.19 27.79 16.49
C PHE A 438 25.30 29.30 16.48
N GLN A 439 25.85 29.89 17.54
CA GLN A 439 26.10 31.33 17.60
C GLN A 439 27.10 31.79 16.54
N ASP A 440 28.20 31.05 16.37
CA ASP A 440 29.31 31.49 15.53
C ASP A 440 29.12 31.19 14.04
N PHE A 441 28.39 30.11 13.70
CA PHE A 441 28.32 29.58 12.34
C PHE A 441 26.89 29.33 11.83
N GLY A 442 25.87 29.47 12.69
CA GLY A 442 24.48 29.08 12.39
C GLY A 442 24.24 27.58 12.51
N TYR A 443 23.02 27.18 12.88
CA TYR A 443 22.68 25.77 13.16
C TYR A 443 23.01 24.84 11.98
N PHE A 444 22.57 25.19 10.77
CA PHE A 444 22.85 24.42 9.55
C PHE A 444 24.14 24.89 8.82
N GLY A 445 24.90 25.81 9.41
CA GLY A 445 26.04 26.48 8.77
C GLY A 445 25.65 27.82 8.12
N PRO A 446 26.59 28.43 7.36
CA PRO A 446 26.49 29.83 6.91
C PRO A 446 25.34 30.10 5.93
N ASP A 447 24.89 29.08 5.17
CA ASP A 447 23.80 29.20 4.18
C ASP A 447 22.41 28.85 4.75
N MET A 448 22.27 28.77 6.08
CA MET A 448 21.08 28.29 6.79
C MET A 448 19.77 28.93 6.31
N GLU A 449 19.73 30.26 6.14
CA GLU A 449 18.49 30.95 5.71
C GLU A 449 18.01 30.43 4.35
N LYS A 450 18.92 30.29 3.39
CA LYS A 450 18.63 29.82 2.04
C LYS A 450 18.22 28.35 2.04
N SER A 451 18.91 27.50 2.80
CA SER A 451 18.61 26.07 2.82
C SER A 451 17.28 25.77 3.52
N VAL A 452 16.96 26.49 4.60
CA VAL A 452 15.66 26.41 5.27
C VAL A 452 14.53 26.92 4.38
N ALA A 453 14.71 28.06 3.69
CA ALA A 453 13.72 28.57 2.75
C ALA A 453 13.39 27.56 1.65
N TRP A 454 14.42 26.95 1.05
CA TRP A 454 14.24 25.90 0.05
C TRP A 454 13.52 24.66 0.61
N ALA A 455 13.90 24.20 1.81
CA ALA A 455 13.25 23.06 2.45
C ALA A 455 11.77 23.33 2.72
N LYS A 456 11.43 24.54 3.20
CA LYS A 456 10.04 24.98 3.45
C LYS A 456 9.19 25.00 2.18
N GLU A 457 9.73 25.56 1.10
CA GLU A 457 9.04 25.62 -0.20
C GLU A 457 8.74 24.22 -0.76
N ASN A 458 9.60 23.24 -0.47
CA ASN A 458 9.48 21.88 -0.96
C ASN A 458 8.81 20.92 0.04
N ALA A 459 8.39 21.40 1.22
CA ALA A 459 7.67 20.59 2.19
C ALA A 459 6.25 20.28 1.74
N ARG A 460 5.76 19.08 2.08
CA ARG A 460 4.43 18.61 1.72
C ARG A 460 3.37 19.07 2.73
N GLY A 461 2.96 20.33 2.60
CA GLY A 461 1.89 20.94 3.40
C GLY A 461 2.38 22.06 4.33
N LYS A 462 1.43 22.74 4.98
CA LYS A 462 1.73 23.85 5.89
C LYS A 462 2.51 23.36 7.11
N LEU A 463 3.68 23.93 7.36
CA LEU A 463 4.51 23.66 8.54
C LEU A 463 3.94 24.32 9.79
N THR A 464 4.16 23.71 10.95
CA THR A 464 3.64 24.21 12.23
C THR A 464 4.53 25.33 12.76
N THR A 465 3.96 26.51 12.96
CA THR A 465 4.69 27.65 13.54
C THR A 465 4.93 27.46 15.03
N LEU A 466 5.89 28.20 15.61
CA LEU A 466 6.15 28.16 17.05
C LEU A 466 4.90 28.53 17.86
N GLU A 467 4.15 29.54 17.43
CA GLU A 467 2.91 29.94 18.11
C GLU A 467 1.85 28.83 18.08
N GLU A 468 1.62 28.21 16.91
CA GLU A 468 0.67 27.09 16.77
C GLU A 468 1.08 25.91 17.65
N TYR A 469 2.37 25.57 17.68
CA TYR A 469 2.91 24.52 18.53
C TYR A 469 2.64 24.81 20.02
N LEU A 470 2.98 26.02 20.50
CA LEU A 470 2.85 26.39 21.91
C LEU A 470 1.40 26.46 22.38
N ARG A 471 0.47 26.87 21.50
CA ARG A 471 -0.97 26.83 21.80
C ARG A 471 -1.48 25.41 22.00
N ALA A 472 -0.99 24.47 21.18
CA ALA A 472 -1.36 23.06 21.30
C ALA A 472 -0.59 22.33 22.42
N ASN A 473 0.60 22.82 22.78
CA ASN A 473 1.51 22.20 23.74
C ASN A 473 2.04 23.24 24.75
N PRO A 474 1.21 23.69 25.71
CA PRO A 474 1.64 24.67 26.71
C PRO A 474 2.90 24.20 27.45
N ILE A 475 3.87 25.10 27.64
CA ILE A 475 5.10 24.80 28.39
C ILE A 475 4.76 24.59 29.86
N LYS A 476 5.20 23.47 30.43
CA LYS A 476 5.19 23.25 31.88
C LYS A 476 6.46 23.84 32.47
N PHE A 477 6.30 24.90 33.27
CA PHE A 477 7.43 25.59 33.89
C PHE A 477 7.85 24.99 35.24
N GLU A 478 6.94 24.26 35.88
CA GLU A 478 7.13 23.60 37.18
C GLU A 478 7.24 22.07 37.03
#